data_AF-A0A9P6V1D3-F1
#
_entry.id   AF-A0A9P6V1D3-F1
#
_cell.length_a   1.000
_cell.length_b   1.000
_cell.length_c   1.000
_cell.angle_alpha   90.00
_cell.angle_beta   90.00
_cell.angle_gamma   90.00
#
_symmetry.space_group_name_H-M   'P 1'
#
loop_
_entity.id
_entity.type
_entity.pdbx_description
1 polymer ?
#
loop_
_entity_poly.entity_id
_entity_poly.type
_entity_poly.pdbx_seq_one_letter_code
_entity_poly.pdbx_strand_id
1 'polypeptide(L)'
;MSVSTTTQLLLCPVCSRPFKSIKNQNCNLRRHLKNIHNMSPMMHPPKCKWDSIPNGRVKDAKDRKERNRKSKRLWARRYRLRRQVEEAA
;
A
#
# COMPACT_ATOMS: atom_id res chain seq x y z
N MET A 1 7.00 26.59 23.73
CA MET A 1 6.59 25.23 24.11
C MET A 1 7.06 24.27 23.04
N SER A 2 8.03 23.43 23.34
CA SER A 2 8.63 22.46 22.41
C SER A 2 7.70 21.27 22.22
N VAL A 3 7.14 21.12 21.03
CA VAL A 3 6.40 19.92 20.61
C VAL A 3 7.38 18.77 20.45
N SER A 4 7.56 18.00 21.52
CA SER A 4 8.19 16.67 21.47
C SER A 4 7.38 15.80 20.51
N THR A 5 7.87 15.63 19.28
CA THR A 5 7.35 14.65 18.34
C THR A 5 7.68 13.27 18.89
N THR A 6 6.76 12.69 19.67
CA THR A 6 6.85 11.31 20.12
C THR A 6 6.88 10.43 18.88
N THR A 7 8.08 10.05 18.44
CA THR A 7 8.26 9.10 17.37
C THR A 7 7.70 7.78 17.87
N GLN A 8 6.46 7.45 17.48
CA GLN A 8 5.83 6.19 17.87
C GLN A 8 6.65 5.04 17.25
N LEU A 9 7.44 4.37 18.09
CA LEU A 9 8.23 3.22 17.69
C LEU A 9 7.29 2.01 17.58
N LEU A 10 7.27 1.39 16.40
CA LEU A 10 6.57 0.14 16.19
C LEU A 10 7.37 -0.98 16.89
N LEU A 11 6.76 -1.71 17.82
CA LEU A 11 7.39 -2.81 18.54
C LEU A 11 6.96 -4.17 18.00
N CYS A 12 7.84 -5.16 18.05
CA CYS A 12 7.46 -6.56 17.82
C CYS A 12 6.56 -7.06 18.97
N PRO A 13 5.41 -7.69 18.70
CA PRO A 13 4.54 -8.22 19.76
C PRO A 13 5.10 -9.45 20.49
N VAL A 14 6.15 -10.10 19.96
CA VAL A 14 6.71 -11.33 20.53
C VAL A 14 7.97 -11.06 21.35
N CYS A 15 8.87 -10.21 20.85
CA CYS A 15 10.15 -9.93 21.51
C CYS A 15 10.35 -8.44 21.87
N SER A 16 9.31 -7.62 21.74
CA SER A 16 9.34 -6.16 22.03
C SER A 16 10.44 -5.38 21.30
N ARG A 17 11.04 -5.97 20.25
CA ARG A 17 12.11 -5.33 19.49
C ARG A 17 11.60 -4.06 18.80
N PRO A 18 12.27 -2.91 18.96
CA PRO A 18 11.85 -1.67 18.33
C PRO A 18 12.23 -1.59 16.85
N PHE A 19 11.32 -1.10 16.02
CA PHE A 19 11.53 -0.78 14.61
C PHE A 19 11.61 0.74 14.43
N LYS A 20 12.61 1.22 13.66
CA LYS A 20 12.78 2.64 13.32
C LYS A 20 11.61 3.15 12.48
N SER A 21 11.11 4.36 12.75
CA SER A 21 9.97 5.07 12.15
C SER A 21 10.13 5.44 10.66
N ILE A 22 10.40 4.45 9.82
CA ILE A 22 10.64 4.63 8.37
C ILE A 22 9.38 4.22 7.59
N LYS A 23 9.14 4.78 6.39
CA LYS A 23 8.01 4.43 5.48
C LYS A 23 7.72 2.92 5.34
N ASN A 24 8.69 2.05 5.60
CA ASN A 24 8.61 0.58 5.49
C ASN A 24 8.57 -0.19 6.83
N GLN A 25 8.23 0.43 7.98
CA GLN A 25 8.23 -0.28 9.28
C GLN A 25 7.37 -1.55 9.29
N ASN A 26 6.17 -1.48 8.71
CA ASN A 26 5.26 -2.61 8.66
C ASN A 26 5.83 -3.80 7.87
N CYS A 27 6.48 -3.53 6.74
CA CYS A 27 7.15 -4.57 5.94
C CYS A 27 8.32 -5.20 6.70
N ASN A 28 9.09 -4.37 7.42
CA ASN A 28 10.20 -4.85 8.24
C ASN A 28 9.72 -5.71 9.42
N LEU A 29 8.64 -5.31 10.09
CA LEU A 29 8.02 -6.11 11.15
C LEU A 29 7.51 -7.44 10.62
N ARG A 30 6.81 -7.46 9.47
CA ARG A 30 6.36 -8.71 8.82
C ARG A 30 7.52 -9.65 8.51
N ARG A 31 8.60 -9.13 7.94
CA ARG A 31 9.81 -9.90 7.66
C ARG A 31 10.44 -10.45 8.94
N HIS A 32 10.49 -9.65 10.00
CA HIS A 32 11.03 -10.09 11.29
C HIS A 32 10.19 -11.19 11.92
N LEU A 33 8.86 -11.07 11.93
CA LEU A 33 7.95 -12.11 12.42
C LEU A 33 8.15 -13.43 11.66
N LYS A 34 8.32 -13.35 10.34
CA LYS A 34 8.60 -14.53 9.50
C LYS A 34 9.96 -15.16 9.81
N ASN A 35 11.03 -14.36 9.88
CA ASN A 35 12.39 -14.90 9.94
C ASN A 35 12.83 -15.29 11.36
N ILE A 36 12.38 -14.55 12.38
CA ILE A 36 12.83 -14.73 13.77
C ILE A 36 11.85 -15.59 14.56
N HIS A 37 10.55 -15.42 14.32
CA HIS A 37 9.52 -16.15 15.08
C HIS A 37 8.89 -17.29 14.26
N ASN A 38 9.33 -17.50 13.02
CA ASN A 38 8.73 -18.45 12.07
C ASN A 38 7.20 -18.29 11.93
N MET A 39 6.70 -17.07 12.19
CA MET A 39 5.29 -16.76 12.13
C MET A 39 4.95 -16.25 10.73
N SER A 40 4.02 -16.93 10.06
CA SER A 40 3.43 -16.37 8.84
C SER A 40 2.77 -15.04 9.20
N PRO A 41 3.02 -13.93 8.47
CA PRO A 41 2.34 -12.66 8.70
C PRO A 41 0.85 -12.75 8.26
N MET A 42 0.07 -13.60 8.93
CA MET A 42 -1.37 -13.80 8.71
C MET A 42 -2.19 -12.69 9.36
N MET A 43 -1.65 -12.00 10.36
CA MET A 43 -2.39 -11.07 11.22
C MET A 43 -2.76 -9.72 10.58
N HIS A 44 -2.27 -9.42 9.38
CA HIS A 44 -2.73 -8.24 8.65
C HIS A 44 -2.85 -8.56 7.16
N PRO A 45 -4.07 -8.86 6.68
CA PRO A 45 -4.39 -8.67 5.27
C PRO A 45 -3.81 -7.33 4.84
N PRO A 46 -3.16 -7.22 3.66
CA PRO A 46 -2.83 -5.91 3.13
C PRO A 46 -4.14 -5.14 3.12
N LYS A 47 -4.32 -4.20 4.06
CA LYS A 47 -5.54 -3.39 4.13
C LYS A 47 -5.55 -2.64 2.82
N CYS A 48 -6.36 -3.12 1.87
CA CYS A 48 -6.61 -2.36 0.68
C CYS A 48 -7.28 -1.08 1.15
N LYS A 49 -6.98 0.08 0.55
CA LYS A 49 -7.70 1.33 0.84
C LYS A 49 -9.23 1.12 0.83
N TRP A 50 -9.69 0.19 -0.01
CA TRP A 50 -11.08 -0.19 -0.18
C TRP A 50 -11.65 -1.08 0.94
N ASP A 51 -10.82 -1.72 1.76
CA ASP A 51 -11.24 -2.60 2.86
C ASP A 51 -11.59 -1.80 4.13
N SER A 52 -11.13 -0.55 4.24
CA SER A 52 -11.44 0.36 5.35
C SER A 52 -12.73 1.17 5.15
N ILE A 53 -13.42 0.99 4.02
CA ILE A 53 -14.64 1.72 3.67
C ILE A 53 -15.85 0.83 4.01
N PRO A 54 -16.82 1.26 4.84
CA PRO A 54 -18.08 0.54 5.03
C PRO A 54 -18.80 0.38 3.69
N ASN A 55 -19.28 -0.82 3.35
CA ASN A 55 -19.73 -1.16 1.98
C ASN A 55 -18.63 -0.93 0.92
N GLY A 56 -17.40 -1.26 1.31
CA GLY A 56 -16.21 -1.16 0.47
C GLY A 56 -16.40 -1.85 -0.87
N ARG A 57 -15.49 -1.50 -1.78
CA ARG A 57 -15.60 -1.87 -3.19
C ARG A 57 -15.75 -3.38 -3.39
N VAL A 58 -16.86 -3.79 -4.02
CA VAL A 58 -17.12 -5.18 -4.40
C VAL A 58 -15.99 -5.67 -5.32
N LYS A 59 -15.24 -6.68 -4.87
CA LYS A 59 -14.10 -7.26 -5.60
C LYS A 59 -14.56 -8.40 -6.52
N ASP A 60 -15.52 -8.13 -7.39
CA ASP A 60 -15.96 -9.13 -8.37
C ASP A 60 -15.11 -9.12 -9.66
N ALA A 61 -15.24 -10.19 -10.46
CA ALA A 61 -14.48 -10.36 -11.69
C ALA A 61 -14.88 -9.36 -12.79
N LYS A 62 -16.13 -8.91 -12.82
CA LYS A 62 -16.65 -7.95 -13.82
C LYS A 62 -16.04 -6.57 -13.58
N ASP A 63 -16.09 -6.11 -12.35
CA ASP A 63 -15.49 -4.88 -11.87
C ASP A 63 -13.98 -4.84 -12.14
N ARG A 64 -13.28 -5.96 -11.87
CA ARG A 64 -11.85 -6.09 -12.20
C ARG A 64 -11.60 -5.89 -13.69
N LYS A 65 -12.41 -6.54 -14.54
CA LYS A 65 -12.29 -6.45 -16.01
C LYS A 65 -12.58 -5.03 -16.50
N GLU A 66 -13.60 -4.39 -15.97
CA GLU A 66 -13.96 -3.01 -16.31
C GLU A 66 -12.86 -2.02 -15.94
N ARG A 67 -12.30 -2.12 -14.73
CA ARG A 67 -11.15 -1.29 -14.33
C ARG A 67 -9.97 -1.44 -15.24
N ASN A 68 -9.61 -2.67 -15.60
CA ASN A 68 -8.50 -2.92 -16.50
C ASN A 68 -8.75 -2.25 -17.85
N ARG A 69 -9.98 -2.31 -18.37
CA ARG A 69 -10.39 -1.60 -19.59
C ARG A 69 -10.28 -0.08 -19.43
N LYS A 70 -10.83 0.48 -18.35
CA LYS A 70 -10.79 1.94 -18.07
C LYS A 70 -9.36 2.44 -17.93
N SER A 71 -8.51 1.69 -17.23
CA SER A 71 -7.08 2.00 -17.07
C SER A 71 -6.36 2.02 -18.43
N LYS A 72 -6.57 0.99 -19.28
CA LYS A 72 -6.01 0.96 -20.63
C LYS A 72 -6.48 2.13 -21.50
N ARG A 73 -7.77 2.48 -21.45
CA ARG A 73 -8.32 3.65 -22.17
C ARG A 73 -7.69 4.96 -21.71
N LEU A 74 -7.56 5.16 -20.40
CA LEU A 74 -6.91 6.34 -19.82
C LEU A 74 -5.43 6.44 -20.19
N TRP A 75 -4.72 5.32 -20.15
CA TRP A 75 -3.32 5.25 -20.59
C TRP A 75 -3.19 5.65 -22.06
N ALA A 76 -4.00 5.07 -22.95
CA ALA A 76 -3.98 5.39 -24.37
C ALA A 76 -4.28 6.87 -24.63
N ARG A 77 -5.27 7.45 -23.92
CA ARG A 77 -5.57 8.89 -24.01
C ARG A 77 -4.38 9.74 -23.58
N ARG A 78 -3.78 9.45 -22.42
CA ARG A 78 -2.62 10.19 -21.90
C ARG A 78 -1.39 10.07 -22.80
N TYR A 79 -1.18 8.89 -23.39
CA TYR A 79 -0.09 8.67 -24.33
C TYR A 79 -0.24 9.54 -25.58
N ARG A 80 -1.45 9.54 -26.20
CA ARG A 80 -1.73 10.40 -27.37
C ARG A 80 -1.54 11.89 -27.06
N LEU A 81 -2.05 12.34 -25.91
CA LEU A 81 -1.89 13.73 -25.47
C LEU A 81 -0.41 14.10 -25.29
N ARG A 82 0.40 13.23 -24.68
CA ARG A 82 1.84 13.46 -24.55
C ARG A 82 2.52 13.57 -25.91
N ARG A 83 2.24 12.66 -26.84
CA ARG A 83 2.82 12.77 -28.19
C ARG A 83 2.42 14.05 -28.91
N GLN A 84 1.16 14.49 -28.81
CA GLN A 84 0.74 15.75 -29.42
C GLN A 84 1.49 16.96 -28.85
N VAL A 85 1.80 16.94 -27.55
CA VAL A 85 2.62 17.99 -26.92
C VAL A 85 4.07 17.92 -27.38
N GLU A 86 4.64 16.71 -27.50
CA GLU A 86 6.02 16.49 -28.00
C GLU A 86 6.16 16.86 -29.49
N GLU A 87 5.17 16.58 -30.33
CA GLU A 87 5.16 16.93 -31.76
C GLU A 87 4.92 18.44 -32.01
N ALA A 88 4.38 19.16 -31.03
CA ALA A 88 4.10 20.59 -31.11
C ALA A 88 5.19 21.48 -30.46
N ALA A 89 6.26 20.87 -29.93
CA ALA A 89 7.41 21.53 -29.31
C ALA A 89 8.62 21.54 -30.25
#